data_AF-A0A135HRX8-F1
#
_entry.id   AF-A0A135HRX8-F1
#
_cell.length_a   1.000
_cell.length_b   1.000
_cell.length_c   1.000
_cell.angle_alpha   90.00
_cell.angle_beta   90.00
_cell.angle_gamma   90.00
#
_symmetry.space_group_name_H-M   'P 1'
#
loop_
_entity.id
_entity.type
_entity.pdbx_description
1 polymer ?
#
loop_
_entity_poly.entity_id
_entity_poly.type
_entity_poly.pdbx_seq_one_letter_code
_entity_poly.pdbx_strand_id
1 'polypeptide(L)'
;MRLSHGFVRGEALSCIYHGWSYGKTGNCLRIPAHPSLTPPETIRVATHDVEESDGIIWIALGQPAARPPRFEGLVPLRSLTVNANVAAVEAAAGAKADPEGLVSPSQHPQEIRLLLAPQDDQTLIHVLLDDKSSPSRRIAASRTAESLRRMAEDLQAKVQAS
;
A
#
# COMPACT_ATOMS: atom_id res chain seq x y z
N MET A 1 -8.55 -6.57 -18.67
CA MET A 1 -9.60 -6.33 -17.65
C MET A 1 -8.94 -6.20 -16.29
N ARG A 2 -9.36 -5.26 -15.42
CA ARG A 2 -8.79 -5.10 -14.07
C ARG A 2 -9.59 -5.89 -13.04
N LEU A 3 -8.96 -6.86 -12.38
CA LEU A 3 -9.61 -7.68 -11.35
C LEU A 3 -9.89 -6.91 -10.06
N SER A 4 -9.19 -5.79 -9.83
CA SER A 4 -9.43 -4.90 -8.71
C SER A 4 -10.82 -4.26 -8.69
N HIS A 5 -11.53 -4.27 -9.83
CA HIS A 5 -12.94 -3.85 -9.91
C HIS A 5 -13.92 -5.00 -9.62
N GLY A 6 -13.40 -6.21 -9.39
CA GLY A 6 -14.16 -7.39 -9.03
C GLY A 6 -14.57 -7.42 -7.56
N PHE A 7 -14.84 -8.62 -7.07
CA PHE A 7 -15.22 -8.84 -5.68
C PHE A 7 -14.78 -10.23 -5.21
N VAL A 8 -14.52 -10.34 -3.91
CA VAL A 8 -14.22 -11.63 -3.27
C VAL A 8 -15.53 -12.35 -2.96
N ARG A 9 -15.60 -13.65 -3.29
CA ARG A 9 -16.71 -14.54 -2.94
C ARG A 9 -16.16 -15.82 -2.32
N GLY A 10 -16.27 -15.92 -0.98
CA GLY A 10 -15.55 -16.95 -0.24
C GLY A 10 -14.04 -16.76 -0.42
N GLU A 11 -13.35 -17.80 -0.89
CA GLU A 11 -11.90 -17.80 -1.08
C GLU A 11 -11.46 -17.49 -2.53
N ALA A 12 -12.36 -16.94 -3.36
CA ALA A 12 -12.11 -16.68 -4.78
C ALA A 12 -12.37 -15.23 -5.18
N LEU A 13 -11.54 -14.70 -6.08
CA LEU A 13 -11.72 -13.37 -6.68
C LEU A 13 -12.52 -13.48 -7.97
N SER A 14 -13.67 -12.80 -8.04
CA SER A 14 -14.56 -12.82 -9.20
C SER A 14 -14.40 -11.55 -10.04
N CYS A 15 -14.15 -11.73 -11.34
CA CYS A 15 -14.11 -10.63 -12.30
C CYS A 15 -15.51 -10.03 -12.50
N ILE A 16 -15.64 -8.70 -12.44
CA ILE A 16 -16.93 -8.01 -12.60
C ILE A 16 -17.52 -8.13 -14.01
N TYR A 17 -16.72 -8.46 -15.03
CA TYR A 17 -17.22 -8.50 -16.41
C TYR A 17 -18.05 -9.76 -16.68
N HIS A 18 -17.42 -10.93 -16.60
CA HIS A 18 -18.09 -12.21 -16.94
C HIS A 18 -18.24 -13.14 -15.74
N GLY A 19 -17.86 -12.70 -14.54
CA GLY A 19 -17.96 -13.49 -13.32
C GLY A 19 -16.98 -14.67 -13.24
N TRP A 20 -15.94 -14.70 -14.08
CA TRP A 20 -14.88 -15.69 -13.94
C TRP A 20 -14.24 -15.57 -12.57
N SER A 21 -14.12 -16.69 -11.86
CA SER A 21 -13.59 -16.71 -10.49
C SER A 21 -12.21 -17.35 -10.45
N TYR A 22 -11.28 -16.73 -9.73
CA TYR A 22 -9.89 -17.19 -9.62
C TYR A 22 -9.57 -17.61 -8.19
N GLY A 23 -8.84 -18.72 -8.05
CA GLY A 23 -8.33 -19.20 -6.76
C GLY A 23 -7.03 -18.51 -6.34
N LYS A 24 -6.52 -18.90 -5.15
CA LYS A 24 -5.30 -18.31 -4.55
C LYS A 24 -4.04 -18.47 -5.41
N THR A 25 -3.96 -19.52 -6.22
CA THR A 25 -2.83 -19.77 -7.15
C THR A 25 -3.04 -19.15 -8.54
N GLY A 26 -4.08 -18.32 -8.68
CA GLY A 26 -4.44 -17.61 -9.90
C GLY A 26 -5.16 -18.45 -10.94
N ASN A 27 -5.47 -19.72 -10.69
CA ASN A 27 -6.22 -20.56 -11.62
C ASN A 27 -7.70 -20.20 -11.68
N CYS A 28 -8.29 -20.23 -12.87
CA CYS A 28 -9.73 -20.05 -13.04
C CYS A 28 -10.47 -21.27 -12.48
N LEU A 29 -11.34 -21.05 -11.50
CA LEU A 29 -12.14 -22.08 -10.85
C LEU A 29 -13.50 -22.27 -11.52
N ARG A 30 -14.05 -21.22 -12.15
CA ARG A 30 -15.41 -21.24 -12.70
C ARG A 30 -15.60 -20.22 -13.81
N ILE A 31 -16.28 -20.65 -14.86
CA ILE A 31 -16.78 -19.80 -15.96
C ILE A 31 -18.32 -19.84 -15.93
N PRO A 32 -19.00 -18.79 -15.44
CA PRO A 32 -20.45 -18.82 -15.24
C PRO A 32 -21.28 -19.16 -16.49
N ALA A 33 -20.83 -18.73 -17.67
CA ALA A 33 -21.51 -19.02 -18.95
C ALA A 33 -21.43 -20.51 -19.35
N HIS A 34 -20.49 -21.26 -18.77
CA HIS A 34 -20.27 -22.68 -19.05
C HIS A 34 -20.10 -23.44 -17.72
N PRO A 35 -21.17 -23.60 -16.92
CA PRO A 35 -21.07 -24.09 -15.55
C PRO A 35 -20.58 -25.53 -15.42
N SER A 36 -20.78 -26.36 -16.46
CA SER A 36 -20.31 -27.74 -16.50
C SER A 36 -18.88 -27.89 -17.04
N LEU A 37 -18.29 -26.80 -17.56
CA LEU A 37 -16.93 -26.81 -18.08
C LEU A 37 -15.95 -26.73 -16.90
N THR A 38 -14.99 -27.65 -16.86
CA THR A 38 -13.77 -27.47 -16.06
C THR A 38 -12.88 -26.47 -16.79
N PRO A 39 -12.58 -25.29 -16.22
CA PRO A 39 -11.75 -24.31 -16.90
C PRO A 39 -10.36 -24.86 -17.23
N PRO A 40 -9.81 -24.59 -18.43
CA PRO A 40 -8.44 -24.98 -18.76
C PRO A 40 -7.40 -24.34 -17.84
N GLU A 41 -6.32 -25.09 -17.53
CA GLU A 41 -5.17 -24.62 -16.75
C GLU A 41 -4.42 -23.43 -17.36
N THR A 42 -4.65 -23.13 -18.65
CA THR A 42 -4.09 -21.94 -19.30
C THR A 42 -4.83 -20.65 -18.92
N ILE A 43 -6.03 -20.75 -18.36
CA ILE A 43 -6.80 -19.60 -17.90
C ILE A 43 -6.36 -19.25 -16.48
N ARG A 44 -5.32 -18.43 -16.38
CA ARG A 44 -4.72 -18.01 -15.11
C ARG A 44 -4.41 -16.53 -15.08
N VAL A 45 -4.29 -16.02 -13.86
CA VAL A 45 -3.81 -14.66 -13.58
C VAL A 45 -2.43 -14.74 -12.93
N ALA A 46 -1.63 -13.70 -13.11
CA ALA A 46 -0.35 -13.59 -12.42
C ALA A 46 -0.57 -13.52 -10.90
N THR A 47 0.29 -14.19 -10.15
CA THR A 47 0.34 -14.17 -8.69
C THR A 47 1.73 -13.74 -8.23
N HIS A 48 1.79 -13.09 -7.08
CA HIS A 48 3.04 -12.67 -6.45
C HIS A 48 3.11 -13.26 -5.04
N ASP A 49 4.32 -13.48 -4.54
CA ASP A 49 4.53 -13.83 -3.14
C ASP A 49 4.20 -12.62 -2.26
N VAL A 50 3.43 -12.86 -1.22
CA VAL A 50 2.92 -11.84 -0.30
C VAL A 50 3.15 -12.30 1.14
N GLU A 51 3.65 -11.40 1.99
CA GLU A 51 3.81 -11.63 3.42
C GLU A 51 3.28 -10.42 4.20
N GLU A 52 2.58 -10.67 5.30
CA GLU A 52 2.15 -9.63 6.24
C GLU A 52 3.14 -9.56 7.40
N SER A 53 3.62 -8.35 7.70
CA SER A 53 4.49 -8.07 8.85
C SER A 53 4.05 -6.77 9.49
N ASP A 54 3.71 -6.83 10.78
CA ASP A 54 3.30 -5.69 11.60
C ASP A 54 2.14 -4.88 11.01
N GLY A 55 1.16 -5.56 10.41
CA GLY A 55 -0.01 -4.95 9.79
C GLY A 55 0.25 -4.33 8.41
N ILE A 56 1.44 -4.49 7.85
CA ILE A 56 1.81 -4.06 6.49
C ILE A 56 1.87 -5.27 5.57
N ILE A 57 1.26 -5.15 4.38
CA ILE A 57 1.28 -6.18 3.34
C ILE A 57 2.45 -5.91 2.39
N TRP A 58 3.39 -6.85 2.32
CA TRP A 58 4.56 -6.79 1.47
C TRP A 58 4.41 -7.72 0.27
N ILE A 59 4.86 -7.26 -0.90
CA ILE A 59 4.79 -8.01 -2.15
C ILE A 59 6.21 -8.15 -2.70
N ALA A 60 6.61 -9.36 -3.06
CA ALA A 60 7.87 -9.59 -3.74
C ALA A 60 7.71 -9.45 -5.27
N LEU A 61 8.53 -8.60 -5.89
CA LEU A 61 8.65 -8.49 -7.34
C LEU A 61 9.60 -9.58 -7.86
N GLY A 62 9.19 -10.84 -7.71
CA GLY A 62 9.99 -12.02 -8.00
C GLY A 62 10.26 -12.85 -6.74
N GLN A 63 11.37 -13.61 -6.73
CA GLN A 63 11.72 -14.41 -5.57
C GLN A 63 12.17 -13.50 -4.41
N PRO A 64 11.53 -13.56 -3.23
CA PRO A 64 11.97 -12.77 -2.08
C PRO A 64 13.38 -13.17 -1.63
N ALA A 65 14.27 -12.18 -1.52
CA ALA A 65 15.64 -12.37 -1.04
C ALA A 65 15.73 -12.43 0.49
N ALA A 66 14.75 -11.85 1.19
CA ALA A 66 14.64 -11.81 2.65
C ALA A 66 13.17 -11.69 3.05
N ARG A 67 12.89 -11.90 4.35
CA ARG A 67 11.59 -11.60 4.93
C ARG A 67 11.39 -10.08 5.04
N PRO A 68 10.14 -9.60 5.11
CA PRO A 68 9.86 -8.20 5.40
C PRO A 68 10.49 -7.72 6.72
N PRO A 69 10.81 -6.43 6.84
CA PRO A 69 11.30 -5.86 8.09
C PRO A 69 10.24 -5.94 9.19
N ARG A 70 10.72 -5.83 10.44
CA ARG A 70 9.89 -5.70 11.64
C ARG A 70 9.91 -4.26 12.12
N PHE A 71 8.77 -3.74 12.53
CA PHE A 71 8.61 -2.39 13.08
C PHE A 71 8.09 -2.47 14.53
N GLU A 72 8.95 -2.90 15.46
CA GLU A 72 8.55 -3.13 16.86
C GLU A 72 7.95 -1.87 17.51
N GLY A 73 6.80 -2.05 18.17
CA GLY A 73 6.10 -0.96 18.86
C GLY A 73 5.36 0.00 17.92
N LEU A 74 5.39 -0.21 16.61
CA LEU A 74 4.64 0.58 15.63
C LEU A 74 3.44 -0.21 15.10
N VAL A 75 2.34 0.48 14.87
CA VAL A 75 1.15 -0.07 14.20
C VAL A 75 0.72 0.84 13.05
N PRO A 76 0.10 0.30 11.97
CA PRO A 76 -0.41 1.12 10.90
C PRO A 76 -1.66 1.90 11.35
N LEU A 77 -1.70 3.19 11.03
CA LEU A 77 -2.87 4.05 11.21
C LEU A 77 -3.74 4.04 9.95
N ARG A 78 -3.12 4.32 8.81
CA ARG A 78 -3.77 4.40 7.49
C ARG A 78 -2.72 4.47 6.38
N SER A 79 -3.17 4.25 5.16
CA SER A 79 -2.41 4.59 3.96
C SER A 79 -3.05 5.79 3.25
N LEU A 80 -2.24 6.53 2.52
CA LEU A 80 -2.71 7.61 1.65
C LEU A 80 -1.81 7.74 0.43
N THR A 81 -2.42 7.99 -0.73
CA THR A 81 -1.69 8.29 -1.96
C THR A 81 -1.38 9.78 -2.00
N VAL A 82 -0.14 10.13 -2.32
CA VAL A 82 0.32 11.50 -2.50
C VAL A 82 0.68 11.70 -3.96
N ASN A 83 0.17 12.77 -4.56
CA ASN A 83 0.51 13.18 -5.92
C ASN A 83 1.88 13.88 -5.96
N ALA A 84 2.90 13.22 -5.42
CA ALA A 84 4.26 13.71 -5.31
C ALA A 84 5.25 12.55 -5.29
N ASN A 85 6.47 12.80 -5.77
CA ASN A 85 7.56 11.85 -5.66
C ASN A 85 8.14 11.81 -4.23
N VAL A 86 8.98 10.80 -3.95
CA VAL A 86 9.60 10.60 -2.62
C VAL A 86 10.36 11.84 -2.16
N ALA A 87 11.10 12.52 -3.04
CA ALA A 87 11.89 13.69 -2.66
C ALA A 87 11.01 14.86 -2.17
N ALA A 88 9.87 15.10 -2.81
CA ALA A 88 8.90 16.10 -2.36
C ALA A 88 8.25 15.72 -1.01
N VAL A 89 7.99 14.43 -0.78
CA VAL A 89 7.49 13.92 0.51
C VAL A 89 8.52 14.10 1.62
N GLU A 90 9.79 13.73 1.39
CA GLU A 90 10.88 13.93 2.35
C GLU A 90 11.12 15.41 2.64
N ALA A 91 11.03 16.27 1.62
CA ALA A 91 11.13 17.72 1.79
C ALA A 91 9.99 18.28 2.66
N ALA A 92 8.74 17.83 2.44
CA ALA A 92 7.59 18.22 3.26
C ALA A 92 7.70 17.69 4.71
N ALA A 93 8.24 16.48 4.88
CA ALA A 93 8.54 15.92 6.20
C ALA A 93 9.72 16.62 6.90
N GLY A 94 10.59 17.28 6.14
CA GLY A 94 11.84 17.86 6.61
C GLY A 94 12.83 16.80 7.11
N ALA A 95 12.71 15.56 6.63
CA ALA A 95 13.53 14.41 7.04
C ALA A 95 13.59 13.38 5.91
N LYS A 96 14.69 12.63 5.85
CA LYS A 96 14.86 11.48 4.94
C LYS A 96 14.55 10.17 5.64
N ALA A 97 14.40 9.11 4.85
CA ALA A 97 14.31 7.76 5.40
C ALA A 97 15.59 7.38 6.15
N ASP A 98 15.42 6.75 7.30
CA ASP A 98 16.50 6.14 8.09
C ASP A 98 16.92 4.77 7.47
N PRO A 99 17.92 4.07 8.04
CA PRO A 99 18.33 2.75 7.54
C PRO A 99 17.24 1.67 7.57
N GLU A 100 16.17 1.87 8.34
CA GLU A 100 15.00 0.98 8.39
C GLU A 100 13.94 1.36 7.34
N GLY A 101 14.19 2.42 6.56
CA GLY A 101 13.30 2.90 5.51
C GLY A 101 12.16 3.78 6.01
N LEU A 102 12.22 4.23 7.28
CA LEU A 102 11.19 5.06 7.88
C LEU A 102 11.57 6.54 7.88
N VAL A 103 10.62 7.40 7.52
CA VAL A 103 10.76 8.86 7.66
C VAL A 103 10.11 9.30 8.97
N SER A 104 10.85 10.06 9.78
CA SER A 104 10.36 10.69 11.01
C SER A 104 10.20 12.20 10.79
N PRO A 105 8.99 12.74 10.56
CA PRO A 105 8.82 14.16 10.25
C PRO A 105 9.36 15.08 11.33
N SER A 106 10.14 16.10 10.95
CA SER A 106 10.89 16.95 11.87
C SER A 106 10.01 17.81 12.77
N GLN A 107 8.83 18.22 12.29
CA GLN A 107 7.85 18.98 13.07
C GLN A 107 7.10 18.10 14.08
N HIS A 108 7.05 16.78 13.87
CA HIS A 108 6.26 15.83 14.66
C HIS A 108 7.00 14.48 14.87
N PRO A 109 8.25 14.47 15.37
CA PRO A 109 9.14 13.31 15.28
C PRO A 109 8.73 12.15 16.20
N GLN A 110 7.77 12.34 17.09
CA GLN A 110 7.23 11.29 17.96
C GLN A 110 5.76 10.94 17.66
N GLU A 111 5.13 11.62 16.69
CA GLU A 111 3.70 11.45 16.43
C GLU A 111 3.42 10.40 15.33
N ILE A 112 4.23 10.40 14.27
CA ILE A 112 4.10 9.47 13.15
C ILE A 112 5.46 9.01 12.60
N ARG A 113 5.46 7.83 11.98
CA ARG A 113 6.50 7.32 11.08
C ARG A 113 5.88 7.10 9.71
N LEU A 114 6.63 7.39 8.64
CA LEU A 114 6.16 7.19 7.27
C LEU A 114 7.00 6.10 6.61
N LEU A 115 6.36 5.06 6.11
CA LEU A 115 6.96 4.13 5.17
C LEU A 115 6.51 4.53 3.76
N LEU A 116 7.47 4.87 2.90
CA LEU A 116 7.22 5.40 1.56
C LEU A 116 7.33 4.27 0.53
N ALA A 117 6.26 4.06 -0.23
CA ALA A 117 6.22 3.13 -1.35
C ALA A 117 6.09 3.94 -2.67
N PRO A 118 7.21 4.23 -3.36
CA PRO A 118 7.15 4.95 -4.63
C PRO A 118 6.34 4.18 -5.66
N GLN A 119 5.53 4.89 -6.43
CA GLN A 119 4.83 4.44 -7.63
C GLN A 119 5.28 5.34 -8.80
N ASP A 120 4.81 5.08 -10.02
CA ASP A 120 5.26 5.79 -11.23
C ASP A 120 5.31 7.33 -11.05
N ASP A 121 4.18 7.98 -10.80
CA ASP A 121 4.06 9.45 -10.65
C ASP A 121 3.59 9.90 -9.25
N GLN A 122 3.52 8.97 -8.30
CA GLN A 122 2.92 9.18 -6.99
C GLN A 122 3.69 8.40 -5.93
N THR A 123 3.44 8.71 -4.66
CA THR A 123 3.98 7.93 -3.54
C THR A 123 2.82 7.45 -2.68
N LEU A 124 2.73 6.14 -2.45
CA LEU A 124 1.86 5.59 -1.41
C LEU A 124 2.60 5.73 -0.07
N ILE A 125 1.94 6.35 0.91
CA ILE A 125 2.49 6.49 2.26
C ILE A 125 1.71 5.59 3.20
N HIS A 126 2.41 4.72 3.90
CA HIS A 126 1.88 4.05 5.09
C HIS A 126 2.26 4.87 6.32
N VAL A 127 1.26 5.34 7.05
CA VAL A 127 1.43 6.11 8.28
C VAL A 127 1.40 5.15 9.44
N LEU A 128 2.50 5.06 10.19
CA LEU A 128 2.61 4.27 11.40
C LEU A 128 2.71 5.17 12.63
N LEU A 129 2.33 4.64 13.80
CA LEU A 129 2.42 5.30 15.09
C LEU A 129 2.70 4.29 16.20
N ASP A 130 3.09 4.78 17.37
CA ASP A 130 3.28 3.97 18.58
C ASP A 130 2.01 3.20 18.95
N ASP A 131 2.16 1.91 19.27
CA ASP A 131 1.07 0.97 19.57
C ASP A 131 0.21 1.38 20.78
N LYS A 132 0.75 2.18 21.70
CA LYS A 132 0.06 2.72 22.90
C LYS A 132 -0.58 4.08 22.66
N SER A 133 -0.63 4.54 21.41
CA SER A 133 -1.24 5.83 21.08
C SER A 133 -2.73 5.89 21.41
N SER A 134 -3.12 6.91 22.19
CA SER A 134 -4.52 7.17 22.54
C SER A 134 -5.37 7.50 21.29
N PRO A 135 -6.71 7.34 21.35
CA PRO A 135 -7.59 7.75 20.25
C PRO A 135 -7.40 9.21 19.82
N SER A 136 -7.18 10.13 20.76
CA SER A 136 -6.90 11.53 20.46
C SER A 136 -5.60 11.72 19.67
N ARG A 137 -4.54 10.99 20.03
CA ARG A 137 -3.26 10.98 19.29
C ARG A 137 -3.42 10.37 17.90
N ARG A 138 -4.18 9.29 17.75
CA ARG A 138 -4.52 8.70 16.44
C ARG A 138 -5.21 9.69 15.51
N ILE A 139 -6.16 10.47 16.03
CA ILE A 139 -6.85 11.51 15.26
C ILE A 139 -5.88 12.63 14.86
N ALA A 140 -5.04 13.10 15.79
CA ALA A 140 -4.04 14.13 15.52
C ALA A 140 -3.04 13.66 14.46
N ALA A 141 -2.48 12.45 14.62
CA ALA A 141 -1.60 11.79 13.65
C ALA A 141 -2.23 11.71 12.25
N SER A 142 -3.51 11.32 12.14
CA SER A 142 -4.18 11.29 10.83
C SER A 142 -4.34 12.68 10.21
N ARG A 143 -4.47 13.74 11.01
CA ARG A 143 -4.55 15.12 10.50
C ARG A 143 -3.17 15.63 10.09
N THR A 144 -2.14 15.34 10.88
CA THR A 144 -0.74 15.64 10.56
C THR A 144 -0.33 15.00 9.23
N ALA A 145 -0.69 13.73 9.02
CA ALA A 145 -0.43 13.04 7.76
C ALA A 145 -1.14 13.68 6.54
N GLU A 146 -2.37 14.18 6.71
CA GLU A 146 -3.11 14.88 5.66
C GLU A 146 -2.50 16.26 5.35
N SER A 147 -2.05 17.00 6.38
CA SER A 147 -1.30 18.25 6.18
C SER A 147 0.01 18.01 5.42
N LEU A 148 0.75 16.95 5.78
CA LEU A 148 1.99 16.57 5.11
C LEU A 148 1.76 16.22 3.64
N ARG A 149 0.70 15.46 3.32
CA ARG A 149 0.28 15.18 1.94
C ARG A 149 0.13 16.45 1.13
N ARG A 150 -0.63 17.43 1.64
CA ARG A 150 -0.88 18.71 0.95
C ARG A 150 0.41 19.49 0.72
N MET A 151 1.27 19.58 1.72
CA MET A 151 2.57 20.25 1.58
C MET A 151 3.45 19.58 0.52
N ALA A 152 3.50 18.25 0.48
CA ALA A 152 4.27 17.51 -0.53
C ALA A 152 3.72 17.72 -1.95
N GLU A 153 2.39 17.69 -2.13
CA GLU A 153 1.74 17.96 -3.41
C GLU A 153 1.98 19.41 -3.88
N ASP A 154 1.91 20.39 -2.98
CA ASP A 154 2.22 21.80 -3.29
C ASP A 154 3.69 21.99 -3.72
N LEU A 155 4.62 21.29 -3.06
CA LEU A 155 6.03 21.30 -3.44
C LEU A 155 6.25 20.67 -4.82
N GLN A 156 5.62 19.53 -5.08
CA GLN A 156 5.69 18.85 -6.38
C GLN A 156 5.17 19.75 -7.51
N ALA A 157 4.02 20.41 -7.30
CA ALA A 157 3.41 21.30 -8.28
C ALA A 157 4.32 22.49 -8.62
N LYS A 158 5.01 23.07 -7.63
CA LYS A 158 5.97 24.17 -7.85
C LYS A 158 7.18 23.74 -8.68
N VAL A 159 7.69 22.53 -8.43
CA VAL A 159 8.82 21.96 -9.19
C VAL A 159 8.41 21.71 -10.65
N GLN A 160 7.19 21.22 -10.89
CA GLN A 160 6.68 20.98 -12.25
C GLN A 160 6.37 22.26 -13.04
N ALA A 161 6.15 23.38 -12.34
CA ALA A 161 5.88 24.68 -12.95
C ALA A 161 7.15 25.51 -13.26
N SER A 162 8.34 25.02 -12.84
CA SER A 162 9.65 25.66 -13.05
C SER A 162 10.41 25.01 -14.20
#